data_AF-A0A835J7M8-F1
#
_entry.id   AF-A0A835J7M8-F1
#
_cell.length_a   1.000
_cell.length_b   1.000
_cell.length_c   1.000
_cell.angle_alpha   90.00
_cell.angle_beta   90.00
_cell.angle_gamma   90.00
#
_symmetry.space_group_name_H-M   'P 1'
#
loop_
_entity.id
_entity.type
_entity.pdbx_description
1 polymer ?
#
loop_
_entity_poly.entity_id
_entity_poly.type
_entity_poly.pdbx_seq_one_letter_code
_entity_poly.pdbx_strand_id
1 'polypeptide(L)'
;MSERVTGNGFSSEKFEHWNIQSEIGKYYVQAIDFGNYTIRVVDAGLQDNCCSIPRYSLAPDNFSTRDPYRLYSYKAVLQGVNEGSTDYWPGWFPPKISQPMVFMSCKNTVDSPLYVDTAHHGLNYRSVNYSNSSLMTHSNYVTHGGMNAPDLMELCSIEKIFLLPKKNYTDKSFEEIHNDLAYGFELSWYNIYCG
;
A
#
# COMPACT_ATOMS: atom_id res chain seq x y z
N MET A 1 -19.91 -30.00 -12.63
CA MET A 1 -20.56 -30.70 -11.49
C MET A 1 -20.69 -29.66 -10.40
N SER A 2 -21.93 -29.38 -9.99
CA SER A 2 -22.29 -28.32 -9.06
C SER A 2 -22.03 -28.77 -7.63
N GLU A 3 -21.35 -27.96 -6.82
CA GLU A 3 -21.48 -28.04 -5.36
C GLU A 3 -21.65 -26.64 -4.75
N ARG A 4 -22.59 -26.57 -3.81
CA ARG A 4 -22.91 -25.42 -2.97
C ARG A 4 -21.80 -25.23 -1.94
N VAL A 5 -21.28 -24.01 -1.81
CA VAL A 5 -20.53 -23.61 -0.62
C VAL A 5 -21.46 -22.80 0.29
N THR A 6 -22.03 -23.48 1.28
CA THR A 6 -22.61 -22.84 2.47
C THR A 6 -21.52 -22.69 3.52
N GLY A 7 -21.30 -21.47 4.00
CA GLY A 7 -20.52 -21.18 5.20
C GLY A 7 -19.23 -20.40 4.92
N ASN A 8 -19.23 -19.12 5.31
CA ASN A 8 -18.08 -18.23 5.53
C ASN A 8 -16.85 -18.54 4.65
N GLY A 9 -17.00 -18.26 3.35
CA GLY A 9 -16.03 -18.61 2.32
C GLY A 9 -14.77 -17.74 2.34
N PHE A 10 -13.81 -18.06 3.19
CA PHE A 10 -12.41 -17.90 2.81
C PHE A 10 -12.09 -19.03 1.82
N SER A 11 -12.23 -18.76 0.52
CA SER A 11 -11.69 -19.63 -0.51
C SER A 11 -10.19 -19.37 -0.61
N SER A 12 -9.38 -20.28 -0.05
CA SER A 12 -7.95 -20.37 -0.39
C SER A 12 -7.77 -21.22 -1.65
N GLU A 13 -8.47 -20.85 -2.72
CA GLU A 13 -8.09 -21.35 -4.04
C GLU A 13 -6.71 -20.77 -4.37
N LYS A 14 -5.75 -21.63 -4.70
CA LYS A 14 -4.42 -21.22 -5.14
C LYS A 14 -4.55 -20.22 -6.29
N PHE A 15 -4.28 -18.95 -6.02
CA PHE A 15 -4.36 -17.83 -6.96
C PHE A 15 -3.20 -17.79 -7.97
N GLU A 16 -2.58 -18.94 -8.29
CA GLU A 16 -1.30 -19.05 -9.03
C GLU A 16 -1.30 -18.43 -10.46
N HIS A 17 -2.43 -17.87 -10.94
CA HIS A 17 -2.51 -17.23 -12.27
C HIS A 17 -3.30 -15.92 -12.32
N TRP A 18 -3.78 -15.39 -11.18
CA TRP A 18 -4.54 -14.14 -11.18
C TRP A 18 -3.60 -12.95 -11.00
N ASN A 19 -3.38 -12.23 -12.10
CA ASN A 19 -2.54 -11.03 -12.15
C ASN A 19 -3.38 -9.81 -12.53
N ILE A 20 -3.21 -8.71 -11.80
CA ILE A 20 -3.67 -7.41 -12.27
C ILE A 20 -2.51 -6.76 -13.01
N GLN A 21 -2.67 -6.56 -14.31
CA GLN A 21 -1.73 -5.80 -15.14
C GLN A 21 -2.38 -4.47 -15.51
N SER A 22 -1.74 -3.38 -15.09
CA SER A 22 -2.06 -2.01 -15.53
C SER A 22 -0.81 -1.36 -16.11
N GLU A 23 -0.94 -0.16 -16.69
CA GLU A 23 0.22 0.65 -17.10
C GLU A 23 1.15 1.01 -15.91
N ILE A 24 0.69 0.75 -14.69
CA ILE A 24 1.25 1.17 -13.40
C ILE A 24 1.93 0.01 -12.65
N GLY A 25 1.88 -1.22 -13.19
CA GLY A 25 2.58 -2.37 -12.62
C GLY A 25 1.88 -3.70 -12.81
N LYS A 26 2.53 -4.75 -12.31
CA LYS A 26 1.99 -6.12 -12.22
C LYS A 26 1.84 -6.49 -10.76
N TYR A 27 0.67 -7.01 -10.39
CA TYR A 27 0.35 -7.40 -9.02
C TYR A 27 -0.21 -8.82 -8.98
N TYR A 28 0.26 -9.62 -8.02
CA TYR A 28 -0.24 -10.97 -7.75
C TYR A 28 -1.42 -10.91 -6.77
N VAL A 29 -2.50 -11.62 -7.08
CA VAL A 29 -3.65 -11.74 -6.16
C VAL A 29 -3.34 -12.73 -5.05
N GLN A 30 -3.51 -12.29 -3.80
CA GLN A 30 -3.29 -13.10 -2.60
C GLN A 30 -4.60 -13.63 -2.00
N ALA A 31 -5.67 -12.85 -2.08
CA ALA A 31 -6.98 -13.23 -1.57
C ALA A 31 -8.09 -12.41 -2.24
N ILE A 32 -9.29 -13.00 -2.32
CA ILE A 32 -10.50 -12.35 -2.80
C ILE A 32 -11.60 -12.59 -1.75
N ASP A 33 -12.15 -11.51 -1.19
CA ASP A 33 -13.28 -11.56 -0.26
C ASP A 33 -14.54 -11.05 -0.98
N PHE A 34 -15.36 -11.98 -1.44
CA PHE A 34 -16.66 -11.68 -2.08
C PHE A 34 -17.69 -11.12 -1.11
N GLY A 35 -17.54 -11.44 0.18
CA GLY A 35 -18.34 -10.83 1.23
C GLY A 35 -18.08 -9.34 1.22
N ASN A 36 -16.84 -8.91 1.45
CA ASN A 36 -16.48 -7.50 1.61
C ASN A 36 -16.18 -6.75 0.30
N TYR A 37 -16.21 -7.44 -0.84
CA TYR A 37 -15.88 -6.90 -2.15
C TYR A 37 -14.46 -6.32 -2.18
N THR A 38 -13.51 -7.04 -1.59
CA THR A 38 -12.09 -6.65 -1.49
C THR A 38 -11.16 -7.68 -2.10
N ILE A 39 -10.16 -7.22 -2.84
CA ILE A 39 -9.07 -8.02 -3.38
C ILE A 39 -7.78 -7.61 -2.69
N ARG A 40 -7.03 -8.58 -2.18
CA ARG A 40 -5.69 -8.35 -1.62
C ARG A 40 -4.65 -8.70 -2.65
N VAL A 41 -3.71 -7.79 -2.89
CA VAL A 41 -2.68 -7.94 -3.93
C VAL A 41 -1.29 -7.57 -3.41
N VAL A 42 -0.26 -8.13 -4.03
CA VAL A 42 1.17 -7.87 -3.75
C VAL A 42 1.87 -7.47 -5.04
N ASP A 43 2.82 -6.51 -4.97
CA ASP A 43 3.64 -6.12 -6.12
C ASP A 43 4.46 -7.31 -6.63
N ALA A 44 4.37 -7.62 -7.92
CA ALA A 44 5.00 -8.79 -8.51
C ALA A 44 6.55 -8.73 -8.55
N GLY A 45 7.12 -7.56 -8.30
CA GLY A 45 8.56 -7.35 -8.18
C GLY A 45 9.08 -7.38 -6.75
N LEU A 46 8.21 -7.56 -5.75
CA LEU A 46 8.64 -7.79 -4.36
C LEU A 46 9.31 -9.16 -4.27
N GLN A 47 10.45 -9.23 -3.60
CA GLN A 47 11.17 -10.48 -3.36
C GLN A 47 10.82 -10.99 -1.96
N ASP A 48 10.82 -12.31 -1.81
CA ASP A 48 10.58 -12.99 -0.52
C ASP A 48 11.78 -12.88 0.44
N ASN A 49 12.94 -12.41 -0.05
CA ASN A 49 14.04 -12.06 0.83
C ASN A 49 13.70 -10.76 1.56
N CYS A 50 14.12 -10.64 2.83
CA CYS A 50 13.89 -9.40 3.53
C CYS A 50 14.43 -8.26 2.68
N CYS A 51 13.65 -7.20 2.76
CA CYS A 51 14.10 -5.87 2.53
C CYS A 51 14.13 -5.43 1.07
N SER A 52 13.36 -6.07 0.19
CA SER A 52 13.09 -5.52 -1.15
C SER A 52 12.01 -4.45 -1.12
N ILE A 53 12.06 -3.46 -2.02
CA ILE A 53 11.01 -2.46 -2.20
C ILE A 53 10.21 -2.80 -3.46
N PRO A 54 8.90 -2.48 -3.53
CA PRO A 54 8.09 -2.67 -4.74
C PRO A 54 8.75 -2.15 -6.00
N ARG A 55 8.56 -2.85 -7.12
CA ARG A 55 9.19 -2.46 -8.39
C ARG A 55 8.50 -1.24 -8.97
N TYR A 56 7.19 -1.14 -8.85
CA TYR A 56 6.42 -0.06 -9.43
C TYR A 56 5.99 0.95 -8.36
N SER A 57 5.93 2.23 -8.75
CA SER A 57 5.37 3.26 -7.88
C SER A 57 3.86 3.31 -8.11
N LEU A 58 3.09 3.28 -7.02
CA LEU A 58 1.65 3.27 -7.01
C LEU A 58 1.13 4.30 -5.99
N ALA A 59 0.66 5.43 -6.49
CA ALA A 59 0.12 6.52 -5.69
C ALA A 59 -1.42 6.43 -5.59
N PRO A 60 -2.03 7.03 -4.56
CA PRO A 60 -3.50 7.10 -4.46
C PRO A 60 -4.18 7.74 -5.68
N ASP A 61 -3.52 8.68 -6.36
CA ASP A 61 -4.04 9.37 -7.55
C ASP A 61 -4.17 8.44 -8.76
N ASN A 62 -3.57 7.25 -8.71
CA ASN A 62 -3.78 6.21 -9.71
C ASN A 62 -5.17 5.53 -9.62
N PHE A 63 -5.96 5.86 -8.60
CA PHE A 63 -7.29 5.30 -8.39
C PHE A 63 -8.36 6.39 -8.50
N SER A 64 -9.08 6.37 -9.61
CA SER A 64 -10.23 7.22 -9.90
C SER A 64 -11.52 6.61 -9.39
N THR A 65 -12.54 7.44 -9.20
CA THR A 65 -13.90 6.98 -8.86
C THR A 65 -14.52 6.11 -9.95
N ARG A 66 -14.04 6.21 -11.19
CA ARG A 66 -14.51 5.42 -12.35
C ARG A 66 -13.76 4.10 -12.53
N ASP A 67 -12.69 3.87 -11.77
CA ASP A 67 -11.90 2.66 -11.89
C ASP A 67 -12.62 1.46 -11.26
N PRO A 68 -12.38 0.24 -11.76
CA PRO A 68 -13.01 -0.98 -11.24
C PRO A 68 -12.56 -1.29 -9.80
N TYR A 69 -11.41 -0.77 -9.37
CA TYR A 69 -10.82 -0.97 -8.05
C TYR A 69 -10.56 0.36 -7.37
N ARG A 70 -10.82 0.44 -6.06
CA ARG A 70 -10.72 1.66 -5.25
C ARG A 70 -10.00 1.41 -3.93
N LEU A 71 -9.36 2.45 -3.40
CA LEU A 71 -8.68 2.40 -2.08
C LEU A 71 -9.63 2.55 -0.88
N TYR A 72 -10.93 2.69 -1.16
CA TYR A 72 -11.95 2.98 -0.17
C TYR A 72 -13.02 1.89 -0.16
N SER A 73 -13.46 1.50 1.04
CA SER A 73 -14.56 0.53 1.19
C SER A 73 -15.89 1.24 1.36
N TYR A 74 -16.60 1.42 0.26
CA TYR A 74 -17.96 1.94 0.27
C TYR A 74 -18.98 0.97 0.89
N LYS A 75 -18.71 -0.33 0.83
CA LYS A 75 -19.54 -1.32 1.52
C LYS A 75 -19.51 -1.14 3.03
N ALA A 76 -18.34 -0.85 3.62
CA ALA A 76 -18.21 -0.62 5.05
C ALA A 76 -19.06 0.57 5.54
N VAL A 77 -19.22 1.61 4.70
CA VAL A 77 -20.13 2.73 5.00
C VAL A 77 -21.56 2.21 5.12
N LEU A 78 -22.04 1.45 4.14
CA LEU A 78 -23.42 0.93 4.13
C LEU A 78 -23.69 -0.03 5.29
N GLN A 79 -22.69 -0.81 5.72
CA GLN A 79 -22.81 -1.69 6.89
C GLN A 79 -22.90 -0.93 8.22
N GLY A 80 -22.46 0.33 8.27
CA GLY A 80 -22.60 1.22 9.42
C GLY A 80 -23.86 2.09 9.42
N VAL A 81 -24.64 2.08 8.33
CA VAL A 81 -25.91 2.81 8.23
C VAL A 81 -27.04 1.88 8.66
N ASN A 82 -27.60 2.12 9.85
CA ASN A 82 -28.84 1.46 10.25
C ASN A 82 -30.02 2.06 9.46
N GLU A 83 -30.90 1.21 8.91
CA GLU A 83 -32.18 1.61 8.31
C GLU A 83 -33.07 2.29 9.38
N GLY A 84 -32.89 3.60 9.59
CA GLY A 84 -33.67 4.36 10.56
C GLY A 84 -32.98 5.58 11.17
N SER A 85 -31.68 5.80 10.94
CA SER A 85 -31.03 7.03 11.42
C SER A 85 -31.31 8.20 10.47
N THR A 86 -32.19 9.10 10.89
CA THR A 86 -32.43 10.42 10.27
C THR A 86 -31.37 11.47 10.65
N ASP A 87 -30.25 11.04 11.23
CA ASP A 87 -29.16 11.95 11.61
C ASP A 87 -28.34 12.32 10.39
N TYR A 88 -28.41 13.61 10.10
CA TYR A 88 -27.69 14.33 9.08
C TYR A 88 -26.17 14.14 9.24
N TRP A 89 -25.59 13.31 8.36
CA TRP A 89 -24.19 13.27 7.92
C TRP A 89 -23.07 13.79 8.85
N PRO A 90 -22.36 12.91 9.58
CA PRO A 90 -20.99 13.18 10.00
C PRO A 90 -20.01 12.51 8.99
N GLY A 91 -19.60 13.26 7.96
CA GLY A 91 -18.39 12.98 7.17
C GLY A 91 -18.47 11.89 6.09
N TRP A 92 -18.89 12.28 4.88
CA TRP A 92 -19.09 11.50 3.63
C TRP A 92 -17.87 10.73 3.05
N PHE A 93 -16.77 10.51 3.77
CA PHE A 93 -15.62 9.83 3.20
C PHE A 93 -15.60 8.35 3.60
N PRO A 94 -15.72 7.41 2.65
CA PRO A 94 -15.56 5.99 2.95
C PRO A 94 -14.20 5.72 3.62
N PRO A 95 -14.09 4.69 4.47
CA PRO A 95 -12.81 4.35 5.09
C PRO A 95 -11.81 3.89 4.03
N LYS A 96 -10.57 4.38 4.14
CA LYS A 96 -9.43 3.85 3.38
C LYS A 96 -9.08 2.45 3.88
N ILE A 97 -9.01 1.49 2.98
CA ILE A 97 -8.58 0.10 3.28
C ILE A 97 -7.09 -0.12 3.05
N SER A 98 -6.48 0.77 2.28
CA SER A 98 -5.03 0.81 2.03
C SER A 98 -4.50 2.22 2.21
N GLN A 99 -3.22 2.33 2.58
CA GLN A 99 -2.57 3.61 2.79
C GLN A 99 -1.25 3.72 2.05
N PRO A 100 -0.92 4.92 1.53
CA PRO A 100 0.35 5.14 0.87
C PRO A 100 1.49 5.26 1.87
N MET A 101 2.63 4.70 1.49
CA MET A 101 3.94 4.93 2.08
C MET A 101 4.89 5.47 1.02
N VAL A 102 5.89 6.21 1.46
CA VAL A 102 6.89 6.82 0.58
C VAL A 102 8.25 6.22 0.89
N PHE A 103 8.91 5.69 -0.13
CA PHE A 103 10.33 5.40 -0.11
C PHE A 103 11.09 6.58 -0.73
N MET A 104 12.09 7.08 -0.02
CA MET A 104 12.85 8.26 -0.42
C MET A 104 14.34 8.09 -0.17
N SER A 105 15.12 8.90 -0.88
CA SER A 105 16.56 8.98 -0.75
C SER A 105 16.96 10.40 -0.36
N CYS A 106 17.69 10.54 0.74
CA CYS A 106 18.12 11.82 1.26
C CYS A 106 19.65 11.92 1.22
N LYS A 107 20.14 13.12 0.89
CA LYS A 107 21.59 13.37 0.88
C LYS A 107 22.20 13.41 2.29
N ASN A 108 21.41 13.85 3.28
CA ASN A 108 21.82 13.96 4.67
C ASN A 108 21.08 12.92 5.52
N THR A 109 21.65 12.58 6.67
CA THR A 109 20.94 11.82 7.69
C THR A 109 19.77 12.64 8.22
N VAL A 110 18.61 11.99 8.27
CA VAL A 110 17.37 12.56 8.81
C VAL A 110 17.17 12.04 10.23
N ASP A 111 17.01 12.96 11.18
CA ASP A 111 16.61 12.65 12.55
C ASP A 111 15.18 13.15 12.77
N SER A 112 14.21 12.32 12.40
CA SER A 112 12.80 12.62 12.59
C SER A 112 12.00 11.33 12.77
N PRO A 113 11.04 11.30 13.71
CA PRO A 113 10.23 10.12 14.01
C PRO A 113 9.23 9.76 12.88
N LEU A 114 9.16 10.58 11.82
CA LEU A 114 8.33 10.30 10.65
C LEU A 114 8.99 9.31 9.68
N TYR A 115 10.29 9.06 9.84
CA TYR A 115 11.12 8.32 8.89
C TYR A 115 11.77 7.10 9.55
N VAL A 116 11.61 5.95 8.92
CA VAL A 116 12.34 4.71 9.24
C VAL A 116 13.58 4.65 8.37
N ASP A 117 14.75 4.54 9.00
CA ASP A 117 16.00 4.26 8.29
C ASP A 117 16.03 2.83 7.75
N THR A 118 16.40 2.68 6.48
CA THR A 118 16.53 1.37 5.81
C THR A 118 17.99 0.95 5.58
N ALA A 119 18.97 1.75 6.03
CA ALA A 119 20.40 1.53 5.80
C ALA A 119 20.91 0.18 6.33
N HIS A 120 20.38 -0.28 7.47
CA HIS A 120 20.74 -1.58 8.06
C HIS A 120 20.38 -2.78 7.19
N HIS A 121 19.51 -2.58 6.20
CA HIS A 121 18.98 -3.63 5.34
C HIS A 121 19.64 -3.68 3.95
N GLY A 122 20.71 -2.90 3.72
CA GLY A 122 21.46 -2.91 2.46
C GLY A 122 20.68 -2.32 1.27
N LEU A 123 19.53 -1.71 1.52
CA LEU A 123 18.72 -0.99 0.55
C LEU A 123 19.44 0.27 0.12
N ASN A 124 20.27 0.15 -0.91
CA ASN A 124 20.94 1.28 -1.53
C ASN A 124 20.46 1.44 -2.97
N TYR A 125 19.33 2.10 -3.15
CA TYR A 125 18.78 2.41 -4.48
C TYR A 125 19.75 3.27 -5.34
N ARG A 126 20.79 3.85 -4.72
CA ARG A 126 21.83 4.67 -5.35
C ARG A 126 23.26 4.44 -4.85
N SER A 127 23.61 3.26 -4.33
CA SER A 127 25.04 2.95 -4.09
C SER A 127 25.74 2.78 -5.44
N VAL A 128 26.31 3.87 -5.94
CA VAL A 128 27.24 3.80 -7.05
C VAL A 128 28.62 3.60 -6.44
N ASN A 129 29.19 2.41 -6.62
CA ASN A 129 30.59 2.11 -6.30
C ASN A 129 31.49 2.87 -7.29
N TYR A 130 31.64 4.19 -7.10
CA TYR A 130 32.72 4.95 -7.70
C TYR A 130 33.89 4.98 -6.71
N SER A 131 34.94 4.25 -7.05
CA SER A 131 36.16 4.04 -6.26
C SER A 131 36.98 5.33 -5.97
N ASN A 132 36.45 6.53 -6.22
CA ASN A 132 37.26 7.76 -6.14
C ASN A 132 36.52 9.10 -5.96
N SER A 133 35.30 9.11 -5.41
CA SER A 133 34.64 10.39 -5.06
C SER A 133 34.12 10.36 -3.64
N SER A 134 34.41 11.41 -2.87
CA SER A 134 33.83 11.75 -1.56
C SER A 134 32.43 11.13 -1.36
N LEU A 135 32.32 10.19 -0.44
CA LEU A 135 31.13 9.41 -0.11
C LEU A 135 29.89 10.30 0.09
N MET A 136 29.07 10.48 -0.95
CA MET A 136 27.67 10.87 -0.78
C MET A 136 26.89 9.60 -0.44
N THR A 137 26.92 9.21 0.83
CA THR A 137 26.03 8.17 1.35
C THR A 137 24.62 8.72 1.33
N HIS A 138 23.83 8.37 0.32
CA HIS A 138 22.41 8.65 0.35
C HIS A 138 21.77 7.73 1.39
N SER A 139 21.16 8.30 2.42
CA SER A 139 20.39 7.56 3.40
C SER A 139 18.99 7.35 2.86
N ASN A 140 18.50 6.11 2.91
CA ASN A 140 17.20 5.74 2.35
C ASN A 140 16.18 5.53 3.46
N TYR A 141 15.01 6.12 3.29
CA TYR A 141 14.00 6.18 4.33
C TYR A 141 12.63 5.73 3.83
N VAL A 142 11.83 5.21 4.75
CA VAL A 142 10.39 4.94 4.54
C VAL A 142 9.57 5.73 5.55
N THR A 143 8.44 6.27 5.11
CA THR A 143 7.55 7.02 6.01
C THR A 143 6.70 6.08 6.89
N HIS A 144 6.40 6.50 8.13
CA HIS A 144 5.48 5.79 9.04
C HIS A 144 4.00 5.88 8.61
N GLY A 145 3.71 6.45 7.44
CA GLY A 145 2.36 6.73 6.97
C GLY A 145 2.35 7.58 5.71
N GLY A 146 1.17 8.09 5.37
CA GLY A 146 1.07 9.13 4.36
C GLY A 146 1.89 10.36 4.78
N MET A 147 2.57 10.96 3.81
CA MET A 147 3.40 12.16 4.01
C MET A 147 2.69 13.35 3.36
N ASN A 148 2.63 14.49 4.06
CA ASN A 148 2.19 15.74 3.43
C ASN A 148 3.39 16.43 2.78
N ALA A 149 3.13 17.30 1.80
CA ALA A 149 4.20 18.07 1.14
C ALA A 149 5.13 18.83 2.11
N PRO A 150 4.64 19.45 3.21
CA PRO A 150 5.50 20.13 4.18
C PRO A 150 6.38 19.18 5.01
N ASP A 151 6.00 17.91 5.12
CA ASP A 151 6.74 16.94 5.93
C ASP A 151 8.02 16.49 5.22
N LEU A 152 8.09 16.64 3.88
CA LEU A 152 9.24 16.27 3.06
C LEU A 152 10.45 17.13 3.39
N MET A 153 11.51 16.49 3.89
CA MET A 153 12.74 17.19 4.25
C MET A 153 13.53 17.71 3.04
N GLU A 154 14.24 18.82 3.27
CA GLU A 154 15.15 19.38 2.28
C GLU A 154 16.21 18.37 1.88
N LEU A 155 16.55 18.34 0.58
CA LEU A 155 17.54 17.42 0.00
C LEU A 155 17.15 15.93 0.04
N CYS A 156 15.86 15.63 0.26
CA CYS A 156 15.26 14.33 0.02
C CYS A 156 14.54 14.28 -1.33
N SER A 157 14.67 13.14 -2.02
CA SER A 157 13.98 12.84 -3.28
C SER A 157 13.05 11.64 -3.07
N ILE A 158 11.78 11.78 -3.47
CA ILE A 158 10.83 10.67 -3.48
C ILE A 158 11.24 9.70 -4.60
N GLU A 159 11.56 8.48 -4.23
CA GLU A 159 11.96 7.45 -5.19
C GLU A 159 10.75 6.60 -5.60
N LYS A 160 9.91 6.21 -4.63
CA LYS A 160 8.70 5.41 -4.87
C LYS A 160 7.59 5.73 -3.88
N ILE A 161 6.35 5.56 -4.33
CA ILE A 161 5.17 5.47 -3.48
C ILE A 161 4.62 4.06 -3.60
N PHE A 162 4.20 3.46 -2.50
CA PHE A 162 3.60 2.13 -2.50
C PHE A 162 2.46 2.06 -1.51
N LEU A 163 1.64 1.02 -1.61
CA LEU A 163 0.48 0.84 -0.75
C LEU A 163 0.72 -0.28 0.27
N LEU A 164 0.19 -0.06 1.46
CA LEU A 164 0.15 -1.01 2.56
C LEU A 164 -1.28 -1.16 3.08
N PRO A 165 -1.58 -2.25 3.81
CA PRO A 165 -2.80 -2.34 4.61
C PRO A 165 -3.01 -1.10 5.47
N LYS A 166 -4.27 -0.69 5.64
CA LYS A 166 -4.59 0.37 6.61
C LYS A 166 -4.31 -0.13 8.05
N LYS A 167 -3.19 0.31 8.63
CA LYS A 167 -2.76 0.02 10.01
C LYS A 167 -2.06 1.23 10.63
N ASN A 168 -1.78 1.16 11.93
CA ASN A 168 -0.89 2.11 12.59
C ASN A 168 0.56 1.67 12.41
N TYR A 169 1.38 2.49 11.74
CA TYR A 169 2.81 2.24 11.51
C TYR A 169 3.72 3.16 12.33
N THR A 170 3.16 3.92 13.29
CA THR A 170 3.99 4.63 14.26
C THR A 170 4.90 3.65 14.98
N ASP A 171 6.18 4.00 15.09
CA ASP A 171 7.25 3.22 15.73
C ASP A 171 7.47 1.80 15.17
N LYS A 172 7.06 1.55 13.92
CA LYS A 172 7.30 0.27 13.24
C LYS A 172 8.68 0.23 12.60
N SER A 173 9.35 -0.90 12.77
CA SER A 173 10.61 -1.18 12.07
C SER A 173 10.38 -1.37 10.58
N PHE A 174 11.42 -1.20 9.78
CA PHE A 174 11.34 -1.46 8.35
C PHE A 174 11.02 -2.94 8.06
N GLU A 175 11.47 -3.87 8.90
CA GLU A 175 11.13 -5.29 8.78
C GLU A 175 9.62 -5.53 8.96
N GLU A 176 8.97 -4.88 9.92
CA GLU A 176 7.52 -4.96 10.08
C GLU A 176 6.77 -4.36 8.88
N ILE A 177 7.28 -3.24 8.34
CA ILE A 177 6.76 -2.61 7.12
C ILE A 177 6.94 -3.55 5.91
N HIS A 178 8.09 -4.21 5.79
CA HIS A 178 8.39 -5.15 4.71
C HIS A 178 7.55 -6.43 4.80
N ASN A 179 7.28 -6.93 6.00
CA ASN A 179 6.33 -8.03 6.21
C ASN A 179 4.92 -7.64 5.75
N ASP A 180 4.50 -6.40 5.97
CA ASP A 180 3.22 -5.90 5.48
C ASP A 180 3.21 -5.66 3.96
N LEU A 181 4.35 -5.32 3.35
CA LEU A 181 4.52 -5.32 1.90
C LEU A 181 4.30 -6.72 1.32
N ALA A 182 4.90 -7.75 1.95
CA ALA A 182 4.75 -9.14 1.55
C ALA A 182 3.34 -9.68 1.78
N TYR A 183 2.66 -9.20 2.83
CA TYR A 183 1.24 -9.48 3.06
C TYR A 183 0.34 -8.87 1.96
N GLY A 184 0.71 -7.69 1.44
CA GLY A 184 0.00 -6.99 0.38
C GLY A 184 -1.08 -6.04 0.88
N PHE A 185 -1.68 -5.29 -0.03
CA PHE A 185 -2.67 -4.27 0.27
C PHE A 185 -4.03 -4.61 -0.38
N GLU A 186 -5.10 -4.00 0.11
CA GLU A 186 -6.46 -4.28 -0.35
C GLU A 186 -7.03 -3.20 -1.27
N LEU A 187 -7.80 -3.63 -2.26
CA LEU A 187 -8.60 -2.77 -3.11
C LEU A 187 -10.05 -3.22 -3.08
N SER A 188 -11.00 -2.29 -3.13
CA SER A 188 -12.42 -2.61 -3.20
C SER A 188 -12.94 -2.54 -4.62
N TRP A 189 -13.73 -3.51 -5.04
CA TRP A 189 -14.50 -3.46 -6.30
C TRP A 189 -15.98 -3.16 -6.06
N TYR A 190 -16.37 -2.75 -4.85
CA TYR A 190 -17.74 -2.37 -4.56
C TYR A 190 -18.11 -1.10 -5.34
N ASN A 191 -19.06 -1.23 -6.27
CA ASN A 191 -19.55 -0.10 -7.06
C ASN A 191 -20.77 0.53 -6.41
N ILE A 192 -20.70 1.83 -6.17
CA ILE A 192 -21.91 2.64 -5.98
C ILE A 192 -22.29 3.17 -7.36
N TYR A 193 -23.43 2.72 -7.88
CA TYR A 193 -24.04 3.37 -9.04
C TYR A 193 -24.78 4.61 -8.55
N CYS A 194 -24.24 5.79 -8.80
CA CYS A 194 -24.99 7.03 -8.68
C CYS A 194 -25.84 7.18 -9.96
N GLY A 195 -27.17 7.11 -9.81
CA GLY A 195 -28.13 7.36 -10.88
C GLY A 195 -28.27 8.84 -11.22
#